data_AF-A0A2V8FEX8-F1
#
_entry.id   AF-A0A2V8FEX8-F1
#
_cell.length_a   1.000
_cell.length_b   1.000
_cell.length_c   1.000
_cell.angle_alpha   90.00
_cell.angle_beta   90.00
_cell.angle_gamma   90.00
#
_symmetry.space_group_name_H-M   'P 1'
#
loop_
_entity.id
_entity.type
_entity.pdbx_description
1 polymer ?
#
loop_
_entity_poly.entity_id
_entity_poly.type
_entity_poly.pdbx_seq_one_letter_code
_entity_poly.pdbx_strand_id
1 'polypeptide(L)'
;MVSVPIRSSSAVPRNLEIKVRVADLAPARATATRLGARPAGVEVQVDRYYELEGESRLKLRTVPGRPAELIRYRRPECDAVRTSDYEVTPVRDADARRCL
;
A
#
# COMPACT_ATOMS: atom_id res chain seq x y z
N MET A 1 32.56 -1.83 -1.50
CA MET A 1 31.21 -2.06 -0.96
C MET A 1 30.83 -0.84 -0.12
N VAL A 2 30.20 0.17 -0.72
CA VAL A 2 29.88 1.42 -0.03
C VAL A 2 28.45 1.29 0.51
N SER A 3 28.34 1.15 1.83
CA SER A 3 27.06 1.20 2.54
C SER A 3 26.56 2.65 2.47
N VAL A 4 25.47 2.87 1.74
CA VAL A 4 24.80 4.17 1.69
C VAL A 4 23.98 4.30 2.98
N PRO A 5 24.22 5.29 3.85
CA PRO A 5 23.42 5.48 5.04
C PRO A 5 21.99 5.83 4.64
N ILE A 6 21.03 5.02 5.08
CA ILE A 6 19.61 5.32 4.96
C ILE A 6 19.35 6.54 5.84
N ARG A 7 19.14 7.71 5.23
CA ARG A 7 18.69 8.89 5.96
C ARG A 7 17.34 8.55 6.61
N SER A 8 17.30 8.55 7.93
CA SER A 8 16.05 8.50 8.70
C SER A 8 15.27 9.79 8.43
N SER A 9 14.46 9.77 7.38
CA SER A 9 13.43 10.78 7.17
C SER A 9 12.41 10.66 8.31
N SER A 10 12.38 11.66 9.21
CA SER A 10 11.31 11.83 10.19
C SER A 10 9.96 12.20 9.55
N ALA A 11 9.92 12.43 8.24
CA ALA A 11 8.68 12.68 7.53
C ALA A 11 7.95 11.36 7.27
N VAL A 12 6.70 11.28 7.75
CA VAL A 12 5.77 10.21 7.42
C VAL A 12 5.67 10.09 5.89
N PRO A 13 5.85 8.89 5.32
CA PRO A 13 5.67 8.67 3.88
C PRO A 13 4.31 9.18 3.40
N ARG A 14 4.32 9.89 2.27
CA ARG A 14 3.11 10.41 1.63
C ARG A 14 2.90 9.73 0.29
N ASN A 15 1.68 9.28 0.06
CA ASN A 15 1.26 8.71 -1.22
C ASN A 15 0.21 9.62 -1.88
N LEU A 16 0.35 9.82 -3.19
CA LEU A 16 -0.66 10.45 -4.04
C LEU A 16 -1.13 9.42 -5.05
N GLU A 17 -2.39 9.02 -4.97
CA GLU A 17 -2.93 7.96 -5.81
C GLU A 17 -4.26 8.36 -6.46
N ILE A 18 -4.40 7.98 -7.74
CA ILE A 18 -5.65 8.10 -8.49
C ILE A 18 -6.07 6.71 -8.92
N LYS A 19 -7.26 6.30 -8.51
CA LYS A 19 -7.89 5.05 -8.94
C LYS A 19 -8.96 5.34 -9.98
N VAL A 20 -8.80 4.77 -11.16
CA VAL A 20 -9.76 4.91 -12.27
C VAL A 20 -10.42 3.56 -12.51
N ARG A 21 -11.75 3.55 -12.62
CA ARG A 21 -12.49 2.37 -13.03
C ARG A 21 -12.24 2.14 -14.52
N VAL A 22 -11.78 0.94 -14.88
CA VAL A 22 -11.65 0.51 -16.27
C VAL A 22 -12.52 -0.71 -16.51
N ALA A 23 -13.16 -0.77 -17.67
CA ALA A 23 -14.00 -1.90 -18.05
C ALA A 23 -13.17 -3.14 -18.45
N ASP A 24 -11.97 -2.90 -18.98
CA ASP A 24 -11.04 -3.93 -19.43
C ASP A 24 -9.60 -3.52 -19.07
N LEU A 25 -8.83 -4.47 -18.55
CA LEU A 25 -7.43 -4.28 -18.19
C LEU A 25 -6.48 -4.40 -19.41
N ALA A 26 -6.89 -5.06 -20.49
CA ALA A 26 -6.02 -5.29 -21.65
C ALA A 26 -5.56 -3.98 -22.32
N PRO A 27 -6.43 -3.00 -22.63
CA PRO A 27 -6.01 -1.71 -23.18
C PRO A 27 -5.10 -0.92 -22.24
N ALA A 28 -5.36 -0.99 -20.92
CA ALA A 28 -4.54 -0.32 -19.91
C ALA A 28 -3.12 -0.91 -19.85
N ARG A 29 -2.99 -2.25 -19.91
CA ARG A 29 -1.70 -2.94 -19.97
C ARG A 29 -0.92 -2.57 -21.24
N ALA A 30 -1.56 -2.60 -22.41
CA ALA A 30 -0.93 -2.24 -23.67
C ALA A 30 -0.41 -0.78 -23.66
N THR A 31 -1.20 0.14 -23.11
CA THR A 31 -0.80 1.54 -22.94
C THR A 31 0.40 1.68 -22.01
N ALA A 32 0.38 1.01 -20.85
CA ALA A 32 1.48 1.03 -19.90
C ALA A 32 2.79 0.52 -20.53
N THR A 33 2.74 -0.60 -21.27
CA THR A 33 3.91 -1.14 -21.99
C THR A 33 4.43 -0.16 -23.05
N ARG A 34 3.53 0.47 -23.82
CA ARG A 34 3.92 1.49 -24.81
C ARG A 34 4.61 2.70 -24.17
N LEU A 35 4.23 3.05 -22.94
CA LEU A 35 4.86 4.11 -22.13
C LEU A 35 6.18 3.65 -21.45
N GLY A 36 6.63 2.42 -21.68
CA GLY A 36 7.89 1.89 -21.15
C GLY A 36 7.77 1.16 -19.81
N ALA A 37 6.57 0.94 -19.28
CA ALA A 37 6.39 0.13 -18.08
C ALA A 37 6.81 -1.33 -18.35
N ARG A 38 7.52 -1.93 -17.40
CA ARG A 38 7.94 -3.33 -17.44
C ARG A 38 7.16 -4.14 -16.40
N PRO A 39 6.75 -5.38 -16.70
CA PRO A 39 6.15 -6.25 -15.71
C PRO A 39 7.11 -6.50 -14.54
N ALA A 40 6.68 -6.19 -13.32
CA ALA A 40 7.46 -6.44 -12.11
C ALA A 40 7.07 -7.77 -11.42
N GLY A 41 5.82 -8.21 -11.57
CA GLY A 41 5.30 -9.42 -10.96
C GLY A 41 3.78 -9.36 -10.77
N VAL A 42 3.22 -10.44 -10.24
CA VAL A 42 1.83 -10.49 -9.76
C VAL A 42 1.88 -10.63 -8.24
N GLU A 43 1.25 -9.69 -7.54
CA GLU A 43 1.09 -9.76 -6.09
C GLU A 43 -0.33 -10.20 -5.74
N VAL A 44 -0.45 -11.34 -5.07
CA VAL A 44 -1.73 -11.80 -4.51
C VAL A 44 -1.83 -11.25 -3.09
N GLN A 45 -2.60 -10.17 -2.93
CA GLN A 45 -2.74 -9.45 -1.67
C GLN A 45 -4.09 -9.75 -1.03
N VAL A 46 -4.10 -9.95 0.30
CA VAL A 46 -5.33 -9.95 1.11
C VAL A 46 -5.25 -8.83 2.12
N ASP A 47 -6.21 -7.90 2.06
CA ASP A 47 -6.32 -6.77 2.97
C ASP A 47 -7.50 -6.99 3.93
N ARG A 48 -7.21 -7.09 5.23
CA ARG A 48 -8.22 -7.04 6.29
C ARG A 48 -8.31 -5.63 6.83
N TYR A 49 -9.51 -5.05 6.82
CA TYR A 49 -9.75 -3.68 7.29
C TYR A 49 -10.25 -3.67 8.74
N TYR A 50 -9.84 -2.65 9.47
CA TYR A 50 -10.31 -2.32 10.81
C TYR A 50 -10.89 -0.91 10.77
N GLU A 51 -12.09 -0.76 11.32
CA GLU A 51 -12.74 0.53 11.46
C GLU A 51 -12.08 1.30 12.60
N LEU A 52 -11.77 2.58 12.35
CA LEU A 52 -11.25 3.52 13.31
C LEU A 52 -12.09 4.80 13.24
N GLU A 53 -11.96 5.65 14.25
CA GLU A 53 -12.65 6.93 14.28
C GLU A 53 -12.03 7.95 13.32
N GLY A 54 -12.87 8.83 12.77
CA GLY A 54 -12.48 9.92 11.88
C GLY A 54 -11.88 9.45 10.56
N GLU A 55 -10.88 10.18 10.05
CA GLU A 55 -10.20 9.89 8.77
C GLU A 55 -9.09 8.82 8.90
N SER A 56 -9.01 8.16 10.06
CA SER A 56 -8.01 7.12 10.32
C SER A 56 -8.47 5.80 9.73
N ARG A 57 -7.55 5.08 9.11
CA ARG A 57 -7.79 3.74 8.58
C ARG A 57 -6.65 2.83 8.99
N LEU A 58 -6.99 1.58 9.28
CA LEU A 58 -6.03 0.54 9.59
C LEU A 58 -6.36 -0.70 8.78
N LYS A 59 -5.33 -1.27 8.16
CA LYS A 59 -5.45 -2.56 7.50
C LYS A 59 -4.27 -3.43 7.77
N LEU A 60 -4.52 -4.73 7.83
CA LEU A 60 -3.50 -5.75 7.83
C LEU A 60 -3.43 -6.35 6.42
N ARG A 61 -2.25 -6.25 5.80
CA ARG A 61 -1.97 -6.81 4.48
C ARG A 61 -1.13 -8.05 4.61
N THR A 62 -1.54 -9.10 3.91
CA THR A 62 -0.75 -10.33 3.76
C THR A 62 -0.48 -10.59 2.28
N VAL A 63 0.75 -11.04 1.99
CA VAL A 63 1.19 -11.48 0.67
C VAL A 63 1.94 -12.80 0.86
N PRO A 64 1.60 -13.88 0.12
CA PRO A 64 2.28 -15.15 0.26
C PRO A 64 3.81 -15.02 0.13
N GLY A 65 4.54 -15.59 1.08
CA GLY A 65 6.01 -15.56 1.10
C GLY A 65 6.63 -14.24 1.60
N ARG A 66 5.84 -13.29 2.10
CA ARG A 66 6.33 -12.03 2.69
C ARG A 66 5.84 -11.86 4.14
N PRO A 67 6.56 -11.09 4.97
CA PRO A 67 6.03 -10.64 6.26
C PRO A 67 4.71 -9.89 6.08
N ALA A 68 3.78 -10.07 7.03
CA ALA A 68 2.56 -9.29 7.06
C ALA A 68 2.87 -7.82 7.41
N GLU A 69 2.04 -6.92 6.91
CA GLU A 69 2.21 -5.48 7.07
C GLU A 69 0.95 -4.87 7.70
N LEU A 70 1.09 -4.26 8.87
CA LEU A 70 0.03 -3.43 9.45
C LEU A 70 0.21 -2.00 8.93
N ILE A 71 -0.78 -1.51 8.20
CA ILE A 71 -0.72 -0.24 7.49
C ILE A 71 -1.76 0.69 8.10
N ARG A 72 -1.27 1.71 8.81
CA ARG A 72 -2.09 2.81 9.31
C ARG A 72 -1.99 3.96 8.31
N TYR A 73 -3.12 4.52 7.92
CA TYR A 73 -3.12 5.67 7.03
C TYR A 73 -4.24 6.63 7.39
N ARG A 74 -3.98 7.93 7.23
CA ARG A 74 -4.99 8.97 7.31
C ARG A 74 -5.32 9.43 5.91
N ARG A 75 -6.61 9.38 5.55
CA ARG A 75 -7.07 9.68 4.19
C ARG A 75 -8.45 10.33 4.25
N PRO A 76 -8.61 11.55 3.70
CA PRO A 76 -9.91 12.18 3.59
C PRO A 76 -10.89 11.30 2.79
N GLU A 77 -12.13 11.22 3.26
CA GLU A 77 -13.22 10.58 2.51
C GLU A 77 -13.80 11.56 1.49
N CYS A 78 -13.18 11.63 0.31
CA CYS A 78 -13.70 12.44 -0.80
C CYS A 78 -13.57 11.73 -2.14
N ASP A 79 -14.43 12.04 -3.12
CA ASP A 79 -14.37 11.40 -4.44
C ASP A 79 -13.27 11.95 -5.37
N ALA A 80 -12.46 12.89 -4.86
CA ALA A 80 -11.34 13.49 -5.59
C ALA A 80 -10.02 12.72 -5.43
N VAL A 81 -8.93 13.28 -5.95
CA VAL A 81 -7.56 12.82 -5.74
C VAL A 81 -7.29 12.73 -4.24
N ARG A 82 -6.86 11.57 -3.75
CA ARG A 82 -6.67 11.34 -2.32
C ARG A 82 -5.19 11.25 -2.00
N THR A 83 -4.74 12.15 -1.13
CA THR A 83 -3.45 12.03 -0.46
C THR A 83 -3.60 11.07 0.73
N SER A 84 -2.52 10.40 1.08
CA SER A 84 -2.49 9.57 2.29
C SER A 84 -1.15 9.72 2.97
N ASP A 85 -1.18 10.11 4.25
CA ASP A 85 -0.07 9.93 5.16
C ASP A 85 -0.16 8.49 5.69
N TYR A 86 0.91 7.71 5.57
CA TYR A 86 0.85 6.30 5.95
C TYR A 86 2.11 5.82 6.66
N GLU A 87 1.90 4.85 7.55
CA GLU A 87 2.93 4.11 8.23
C GLU A 87 2.74 2.62 7.93
N VAL A 88 3.84 1.93 7.62
CA VAL A 88 3.87 0.49 7.37
C VAL A 88 4.73 -0.15 8.44
N THR A 89 4.10 -0.95 9.28
CA THR A 89 4.78 -1.70 10.33
C THR A 89 4.80 -3.17 9.96
N PRO A 90 5.98 -3.78 9.72
CA PRO A 90 6.08 -5.22 9.56
C PRO A 90 5.61 -5.91 10.85
N VAL A 91 4.73 -6.90 10.75
CA VAL A 91 4.21 -7.63 11.90
C VAL A 91 4.41 -9.13 11.75
N ARG A 92 4.64 -9.79 12.89
CA ARG A 92 4.65 -11.25 12.98
C ARG A 92 3.22 -11.70 13.18
N ASP A 93 2.60 -12.07 12.09
CA ASP A 93 1.28 -12.64 12.06
C ASP A 93 1.42 -14.17 12.04
N ALA A 94 0.95 -14.87 13.08
CA ALA A 94 0.88 -16.34 13.10
C ALA A 94 -0.56 -16.87 12.94
N ASP A 95 -1.43 -16.09 12.28
CA ASP A 95 -2.91 -16.14 12.04
C ASP A 95 -3.62 -14.78 12.41
N ALA A 96 -2.84 -13.71 12.52
CA ALA A 96 -2.95 -12.43 13.23
C ALA A 96 -2.78 -12.57 14.75
N ARG A 97 -1.99 -13.57 15.18
CA ARG A 97 -1.80 -13.90 16.61
C ARG A 97 -1.10 -12.78 17.38
N ARG A 98 -1.89 -12.21 18.29
CA ARG A 98 -1.59 -11.16 19.28
C ARG A 98 -1.34 -9.79 18.69
N CYS A 99 -2.42 -9.08 18.38
CA CYS A 99 -2.48 -7.66 18.67
C CYS A 99 -2.48 -7.49 20.20
N LEU A 100 -1.30 -7.28 20.78
CA LEU A 100 -1.09 -6.51 22.00
C LEU A 100 0.12 -5.60 21.77
#